data_AF-A0A843S1U6-F1
#
_entry.id   AF-A0A843S1U6-F1
#
_cell.length_a   1.000
_cell.length_b   1.000
_cell.length_c   1.000
_cell.angle_alpha   90.00
_cell.angle_beta   90.00
_cell.angle_gamma   90.00
#
_symmetry.space_group_name_H-M   'P 1'
#
loop_
_entity.id
_entity.type
_entity.pdbx_description
1 polymer ?
#
loop_
_entity_poly.entity_id
_entity_poly.type
_entity_poly.pdbx_seq_one_letter_code
_entity_poly.pdbx_strand_id
1 'polypeptide(L)' 'MARGWESKSVEAQQDDAARGKPSAAPEDPRRRTLELARTRAVADLQVATVPAHRTMLEKLIAALDEQLAAL' A
#
# COMPACT_ATOMS: atom_id res chain seq x y z
N MET A 1 -27.72 2.24 14.52
CA MET A 1 -26.47 2.93 14.12
C MET A 1 -25.70 2.03 13.16
N ALA A 2 -26.07 2.06 11.88
CA ALA A 2 -25.43 1.28 10.84
C ALA A 2 -24.13 1.97 10.43
N ARG A 3 -23.01 1.58 11.06
CA ARG A 3 -21.67 1.97 10.63
C ARG A 3 -21.14 0.88 9.70
N GLY A 4 -21.28 1.11 8.40
CA GLY A 4 -20.80 0.26 7.32
C GLY A 4 -20.64 1.03 6.01
N TRP A 5 -20.27 2.30 6.10
CA TRP A 5 -19.48 3.00 5.07
C TRP A 5 -18.05 2.45 5.30
N GLU A 6 -17.37 1.77 4.38
CA GLU A 6 -16.67 2.34 3.23
C GLU A 6 -16.13 1.24 2.28
N SER A 7 -16.85 0.14 2.03
CA SER A 7 -16.41 -0.88 1.05
C SER A 7 -16.95 -0.65 -0.37
N LYS A 8 -16.99 0.60 -0.85
CA LYS A 8 -17.64 0.93 -2.15
C LYS A 8 -16.83 1.81 -3.10
N SER A 9 -15.51 1.79 -3.02
CA SER A 9 -14.67 2.69 -3.84
C SER A 9 -13.39 2.04 -4.40
N VAL A 10 -13.41 0.74 -4.75
CA VAL A 10 -12.25 0.09 -5.39
C VAL A 10 -12.49 -0.25 -6.87
N GLU A 11 -13.74 -0.24 -7.36
CA GLU A 11 -14.05 -0.56 -8.78
C GLU A 11 -14.05 0.65 -9.74
N ALA A 12 -13.87 1.90 -9.28
CA ALA A 12 -14.18 3.09 -10.09
C ALA A 12 -12.96 3.82 -10.70
N GLN A 13 -11.77 3.22 -10.69
CA GLN A 13 -10.54 3.93 -11.10
C GLN A 13 -9.81 3.31 -12.29
N GLN A 14 -10.52 2.58 -13.16
CA GLN A 14 -9.95 2.06 -14.41
C GLN A 14 -10.52 2.69 -15.69
N ASP A 15 -11.63 3.44 -15.62
CA ASP A 15 -12.37 3.83 -16.84
C ASP A 15 -12.08 5.24 -17.39
N ASP A 16 -11.15 6.01 -16.78
CA ASP A 16 -10.84 7.39 -17.21
C ASP A 16 -9.41 7.58 -17.73
N ALA A 17 -8.78 6.50 -18.20
CA ALA A 17 -7.40 6.48 -18.70
C ALA A 17 -7.26 6.74 -20.21
N ALA A 18 -8.26 7.32 -20.88
CA ALA A 18 -8.27 7.44 -22.34
C ALA A 18 -8.08 8.87 -22.89
N ARG A 19 -8.01 9.92 -22.08
CA ARG A 19 -7.84 11.29 -22.60
C ARG A 19 -6.80 12.11 -21.86
N GLY A 20 -5.58 12.00 -22.35
CA GLY A 20 -4.62 13.12 -22.39
C GLY A 20 -3.91 13.46 -21.09
N LYS A 21 -2.74 12.85 -20.88
CA LYS A 21 -1.61 13.47 -20.17
C LYS A 21 -0.30 12.78 -20.59
N PRO A 22 0.82 13.53 -20.67
CA PRO A 22 2.05 13.05 -21.26
C PRO A 22 2.62 11.89 -20.44
N SER A 23 3.05 10.85 -21.14
CA SER A 23 3.72 9.62 -20.68
C SER A 23 4.27 9.71 -19.24
N ALA A 24 3.41 9.39 -18.26
CA ALA A 24 3.91 8.77 -17.05
C ALA A 24 4.40 7.40 -17.51
N ALA A 25 5.71 7.17 -17.47
CA ALA A 25 6.24 5.83 -17.65
C ALA A 25 5.40 4.86 -16.79
N PRO A 26 5.04 3.67 -17.29
CA PRO A 26 4.26 2.74 -16.49
C PRO A 26 5.02 2.50 -15.19
N GLU A 27 4.54 3.04 -14.07
CA GLU A 27 5.08 2.71 -12.77
C GLU A 27 5.02 1.20 -12.64
N ASP A 28 6.14 0.56 -12.29
CA ASP A 28 6.18 -0.89 -12.17
C ASP A 28 5.05 -1.30 -11.20
N PRO A 29 4.05 -2.08 -11.66
CA PRO A 29 2.93 -2.46 -10.82
C PRO A 29 3.41 -3.16 -9.54
N ARG A 30 4.57 -3.83 -9.58
CA ARG A 30 5.20 -4.46 -8.42
C ARG A 30 5.68 -3.43 -7.41
N ARG A 31 6.36 -2.37 -7.87
CA ARG A 31 6.80 -1.27 -7.00
C ARG A 31 5.60 -0.65 -6.30
N ARG A 32 4.52 -0.37 -7.04
CA ARG A 32 3.30 0.20 -6.46
C ARG A 32 2.67 -0.71 -5.41
N THR A 33 2.61 -2.02 -5.66
CA THR A 33 2.12 -3.00 -4.68
C THR A 33 2.98 -3.01 -3.41
N LEU A 34 4.31 -2.99 -3.53
CA LEU A 34 5.22 -2.97 -2.39
C LEU A 34 5.10 -1.69 -1.56
N GLU A 35 4.97 -0.53 -2.20
CA GLU A 35 4.77 0.76 -1.52
C GLU A 35 3.46 0.78 -0.72
N LEU A 36 2.38 0.23 -1.27
CA LEU A 36 1.10 0.08 -0.57
C LEU A 36 1.22 -0.86 0.64
N ALA A 37 1.86 -2.02 0.46
CA ALA A 37 2.09 -2.98 1.54
C ALA A 37 2.93 -2.36 2.68
N ARG A 38 3.96 -1.59 2.33
CA ARG A 38 4.82 -0.88 3.29
C ARG A 38 4.01 0.14 4.08
N THR A 39 3.22 0.96 3.38
CA THR A 39 2.37 1.99 4.01
C THR A 39 1.39 1.36 5.00
N ARG A 40 0.78 0.23 4.62
CA ARG A 40 -0.12 -0.52 5.49
C ARG A 40 0.60 -1.04 6.74
N ALA A 41 1.77 -1.65 6.58
CA ALA A 41 2.55 -2.19 7.70
C ALA A 41 2.99 -1.10 8.70
N VAL A 42 3.36 0.08 8.20
CA VAL A 42 3.67 1.25 9.04
C VAL A 42 2.44 1.69 9.83
N ALA A 43 1.27 1.79 9.18
CA ALA A 43 0.03 2.15 9.86
C ALA A 43 -0.34 1.13 10.95
N ASP A 44 -0.18 -0.17 10.66
CA ASP A 44 -0.42 -1.23 11.63
C ASP A 44 0.59 -1.18 12.80
N LEU A 45 1.85 -0.79 12.57
CA LEU A 45 2.86 -0.64 13.62
C LEU A 45 2.54 0.51 14.57
N GLN A 46 1.94 1.60 14.07
CA GLN A 46 1.55 2.74 14.90
C GLN A 46 0.46 2.38 15.91
N VAL A 47 -0.46 1.48 15.54
CA VAL A 47 -1.55 1.04 16.41
C VAL A 47 -1.23 -0.25 17.19
N ALA A 48 -0.17 -0.96 16.82
CA ALA A 48 0.23 -2.20 17.48
C ALA A 48 0.73 -1.96 18.90
N THR A 49 0.05 -2.56 19.87
CA THR A 49 0.37 -2.49 21.30
C THR A 49 1.18 -3.70 21.79
N VAL A 50 1.08 -4.83 21.11
CA VAL A 50 1.76 -6.08 21.49
C VAL A 50 3.23 -6.05 21.02
N PRO A 51 4.23 -6.17 21.91
CA PRO A 51 5.65 -6.06 21.53
C PRO A 51 6.10 -7.04 20.45
N ALA A 52 5.62 -8.29 20.51
CA ALA A 52 5.92 -9.31 19.51
C ALA A 52 5.36 -8.94 18.12
N HIS A 53 4.15 -8.38 18.08
CA HIS A 53 3.52 -7.94 16.84
C HIS A 53 4.24 -6.72 16.24
N ARG A 54 4.66 -5.77 17.09
CA ARG A 54 5.49 -4.62 16.66
C ARG A 54 6.80 -5.08 16.03
N THR A 55 7.51 -6.00 16.68
CA THR A 55 8.77 -6.56 16.17
C THR A 55 8.57 -7.26 14.82
N MET A 56 7.45 -7.98 14.67
CA MET A 56 7.10 -8.62 13.39
C MET A 56 6.87 -7.58 12.29
N LEU A 57 6.11 -6.51 12.58
CA LEU A 57 5.82 -5.44 11.63
C LEU A 57 7.07 -4.67 11.23
N GLU A 58 7.98 -4.39 12.17
CA GLU A 58 9.28 -3.76 11.90
C GLU A 58 10.12 -4.59 10.93
N LYS A 59 10.21 -5.91 11.14
CA LYS A 59 10.89 -6.84 10.23
C LYS A 59 10.24 -6.88 8.85
N LEU A 60 8.91 -6.87 8.81
CA LEU A 60 8.16 -6.86 7.55
C LEU A 60 8.39 -5.56 6.77
N ILE A 61 8.41 -4.41 7.44
CA ILE A 61 8.74 -3.11 6.82
C ILE A 61 10.16 -3.15 6.23
N ALA A 62 11.14 -3.64 6.99
CA ALA A 62 12.51 -3.76 6.51
C ALA A 62 12.62 -4.65 5.26
N ALA A 63 11.96 -5.80 5.25
CA ALA A 63 11.94 -6.70 4.08
C ALA A 63 11.24 -6.09 2.86
N LEU A 64 10.21 -5.25 3.06
CA LEU A 64 9.56 -4.51 1.98
C LEU A 64 10.46 -3.40 1.44
N ASP A 65 11.20 -2.71 2.32
CA ASP A 65 12.17 -1.69 1.93
C ASP A 65 13.34 -2.27 1.14
N GLU A 66 13.84 -3.45 1.51
CA GLU A 66 14.85 -4.16 0.73
C GLU A 66 14.35 -4.53 -0.67
N GLN A 67 13.11 -5.03 -0.79
CA GLN A 67 12.52 -5.35 -2.09
C GLN A 67 12.30 -4.10 -2.95
N LEU A 68 11.92 -2.98 -2.36
CA LEU A 68 11.77 -1.70 -3.05
C LEU A 68 13.12 -1.14 -3.52
N ALA A 69 14.18 -1.34 -2.75
CA ALA A 69 15.54 -0.92 -3.12
C ALA A 69 16.17 -1.81 -4.20
N ALA A 70 15.73 -3.06 -4.31
CA ALA A 70 16.21 -4.04 -5.29
C ALA A 70 15.47 -3.98 -6.65
N LEU A 71 14.41 -3.18 -6.76
CA LEU A 71 13.67 -2.88 -7.99
C LEU A 71 14.29 -1.71 -8.74
#